data_AF-A0A7X6WWD9-F1
#
_entry.id   AF-A0A7X6WWD9-F1
#
_cell.length_a   1.000
_cell.length_b   1.000
_cell.length_c   1.000
_cell.angle_alpha   90.00
_cell.angle_beta   90.00
_cell.angle_gamma   90.00
#
_symmetry.space_group_name_H-M   'P 1'
#
loop_
_entity.id
_entity.type
_entity.pdbx_description
1 polymer ?
#
loop_
_entity_poly.entity_id
_entity_poly.type
_entity_poly.pdbx_seq_one_letter_code
_entity_poly.pdbx_strand_id
1 'polypeptide(L)'
;MAIGVFDIFKIGIGPSSSHTVGPMRAARMFAKTLLGEASGADIARVVVELYGSLGATGKGHGTDTAVMLGLAGHDPETVDVTLVDSMLAEMRDKQTIVLLGRQPISFNETSDIPFLPFKTLPFHPNGMHCVAYGYDGIALLERSYYS
;
A
#
# COMPACT_ATOMS: atom_id res chain seq x y z
N MET A 1 -13.11 8.65 -24.75
CA MET A 1 -11.82 8.68 -24.02
C MET A 1 -10.75 8.24 -25.00
N ALA A 2 -9.73 9.07 -25.26
CA ALA A 2 -8.62 8.69 -26.15
C ALA A 2 -7.59 7.91 -25.34
N ILE A 3 -7.11 6.77 -25.86
CA ILE A 3 -6.04 5.96 -25.26
C ILE A 3 -4.76 6.27 -26.03
N GLY A 4 -3.73 6.77 -25.34
CA GLY A 4 -2.41 7.05 -25.90
C GLY A 4 -1.45 5.86 -25.79
N VAL A 5 -0.34 5.88 -26.54
CA VAL A 5 0.67 4.82 -26.49
C VAL A 5 1.29 4.65 -25.09
N PHE A 6 1.44 5.75 -24.35
CA PHE A 6 1.95 5.75 -22.98
C PHE A 6 0.94 5.24 -21.94
N ASP A 7 -0.35 5.11 -22.31
CA ASP A 7 -1.33 4.43 -21.46
C ASP A 7 -1.18 2.91 -21.54
N ILE A 8 -0.66 2.41 -22.66
CA ILE A 8 -0.47 0.99 -22.96
C ILE A 8 0.89 0.49 -22.45
N PHE A 9 1.96 1.29 -22.60
CA PHE A 9 3.31 0.95 -22.16
C PHE A 9 3.74 1.80 -20.96
N LYS A 10 3.77 1.19 -19.77
CA LYS A 10 4.21 1.84 -18.52
C LYS A 10 5.41 1.10 -17.94
N ILE A 11 6.41 1.86 -17.52
CA ILE A 11 7.50 1.32 -16.70
C ILE A 11 6.92 0.99 -15.32
N GLY A 12 7.32 -0.13 -14.72
CA GLY A 12 6.84 -0.52 -13.41
C GLY A 12 7.60 -1.71 -12.87
N ILE A 13 7.52 -1.90 -11.56
CA ILE A 13 7.98 -3.11 -10.90
C ILE A 13 7.01 -4.27 -11.18
N GLY A 14 7.57 -5.42 -11.58
CA GLY A 14 6.82 -6.66 -11.77
C GLY A 14 6.43 -7.33 -10.44
N PRO A 15 5.69 -8.45 -10.47
CA PRO A 15 5.29 -9.20 -11.66
C PRO A 15 3.97 -8.74 -12.31
N SER A 16 3.16 -7.88 -11.66
CA SER A 16 1.80 -7.57 -12.12
C SER A 16 1.44 -6.09 -12.03
N SER A 17 0.86 -5.54 -13.10
CA SER A 17 0.38 -4.15 -13.08
C SER A 17 -0.80 -3.95 -12.11
N SER A 18 -1.77 -4.87 -12.08
CA SER A 18 -2.97 -4.74 -11.23
C SER A 18 -2.74 -5.17 -9.78
N HIS A 19 -1.77 -6.06 -9.53
CA HIS A 19 -1.52 -6.60 -8.19
C HIS A 19 -0.23 -6.08 -7.56
N THR A 20 0.59 -5.33 -8.31
CA THR A 20 1.81 -4.69 -7.81
C THR A 20 1.75 -3.18 -8.02
N VAL A 21 1.70 -2.70 -9.27
CA VAL A 21 1.76 -1.25 -9.57
C VAL A 21 0.56 -0.48 -9.01
N GLY A 22 -0.67 -0.99 -9.21
CA GLY A 22 -1.89 -0.38 -8.69
C GLY A 22 -1.89 -0.24 -7.16
N PRO A 23 -1.72 -1.34 -6.40
CA PRO A 23 -1.64 -1.31 -4.94
C PRO A 23 -0.53 -0.41 -4.40
N MET A 24 0.66 -0.42 -5.00
CA MET A 24 1.77 0.45 -4.60
C MET A 24 1.43 1.94 -4.75
N ARG A 25 0.82 2.32 -5.88
CA ARG A 25 0.37 3.70 -6.12
C ARG A 25 -0.72 4.11 -5.13
N ALA A 26 -1.67 3.22 -4.88
CA ALA A 26 -2.78 3.50 -3.98
C ALA A 26 -2.29 3.63 -2.52
N ALA A 27 -1.35 2.79 -2.07
CA ALA A 27 -0.73 2.90 -0.75
C ALA A 27 0.06 4.21 -0.60
N ARG A 28 0.83 4.60 -1.63
CA ARG A 28 1.55 5.88 -1.64
C ARG A 28 0.59 7.08 -1.65
N MET A 29 -0.50 6.99 -2.39
CA MET A 29 -1.55 8.01 -2.40
C MET A 29 -2.17 8.16 -1.01
N PHE A 30 -2.51 7.05 -0.36
CA PHE A 30 -3.02 7.06 1.00
C PHE A 30 -2.05 7.72 1.98
N ALA A 31 -0.77 7.36 1.96
CA ALA A 31 0.25 7.95 2.84
C ALA A 31 0.42 9.46 2.61
N LYS A 32 0.33 9.94 1.35
CA LYS A 32 0.32 11.37 1.02
C LYS A 32 -0.89 12.09 1.58
N THR A 33 -2.08 11.52 1.39
CA THR A 33 -3.32 12.09 1.91
C THR A 33 -3.31 12.12 3.43
N LEU A 34 -2.84 11.05 4.08
CA LEU A 34 -2.73 10.94 5.53
C LEU A 34 -1.82 12.02 6.11
N LEU A 35 -0.59 12.17 5.61
CA LEU A 35 0.33 13.21 6.10
C LEU A 35 -0.11 14.64 5.75
N GLY A 36 -0.99 14.81 4.76
CA GLY A 36 -1.58 16.10 4.41
C GLY A 36 -2.79 16.47 5.28
N GLU A 37 -3.78 15.58 5.38
CA GLU A 37 -5.04 15.82 6.10
C GLU A 37 -4.88 15.66 7.62
N ALA A 38 -4.04 14.73 8.08
CA ALA A 38 -3.75 14.51 9.50
C ALA A 38 -2.40 15.11 9.92
N SER A 39 -1.99 16.21 9.27
CA SER A 39 -0.74 16.91 9.58
C SER A 39 -0.69 17.32 11.05
N GLY A 40 0.27 16.77 11.81
CA GLY A 40 0.43 17.01 13.24
C GLY A 40 -0.32 16.03 14.15
N ALA A 41 -1.02 15.03 13.60
CA ALA A 41 -1.56 13.94 14.38
C ALA A 41 -0.48 12.89 14.69
N ASP A 42 -0.56 12.30 15.88
CA ASP A 42 0.28 11.18 16.27
C ASP A 42 -0.24 9.88 15.63
N ILE A 43 0.13 9.66 14.37
CA ILE A 43 -0.19 8.44 13.62
C ILE A 43 0.61 7.29 14.23
N ALA A 44 -0.09 6.26 14.70
CA ALA A 44 0.51 5.11 15.36
C ALA A 44 0.67 3.91 14.44
N ARG A 45 -0.34 3.65 13.59
CA ARG A 45 -0.46 2.43 12.79
C ARG A 45 -1.28 2.67 11.53
N VAL A 46 -0.96 1.92 10.48
CA VAL A 46 -1.76 1.86 9.24
C VAL A 46 -2.11 0.41 8.97
N VAL A 47 -3.37 0.13 8.64
CA VAL A 47 -3.85 -1.18 8.21
C VAL A 47 -4.32 -1.07 6.76
N VAL A 48 -3.90 -2.02 5.92
CA VAL A 48 -4.23 -2.11 4.51
C VAL A 48 -4.87 -3.46 4.21
N GLU A 49 -6.18 -3.49 4.16
CA GLU A 49 -6.96 -4.70 3.93
C GLU A 49 -7.14 -4.95 2.43
N LEU A 50 -6.88 -6.19 1.99
CA LEU A 50 -6.89 -6.59 0.57
C LEU A 50 -8.08 -7.51 0.29
N TYR A 51 -9.02 -7.07 -0.54
CA TYR A 51 -10.30 -7.73 -0.80
C TYR A 51 -10.34 -8.47 -2.14
N GLY A 52 -11.28 -9.40 -2.28
CA GLY A 52 -11.62 -10.10 -3.52
C GLY A 52 -10.42 -10.75 -4.18
N SER A 53 -10.22 -10.50 -5.49
CA SER A 53 -9.10 -11.10 -6.24
C SER A 53 -7.74 -10.64 -5.75
N LEU A 54 -7.65 -9.41 -5.22
CA LEU A 54 -6.43 -8.89 -4.60
C LEU A 54 -6.11 -9.64 -3.30
N GLY A 55 -7.14 -9.90 -2.48
CA GLY A 55 -7.03 -10.76 -1.30
C GLY A 55 -6.70 -12.22 -1.62
N ALA A 56 -7.22 -12.75 -2.74
CA ALA A 56 -7.03 -14.16 -3.12
C ALA A 56 -5.67 -14.46 -3.75
N THR A 57 -5.13 -13.55 -4.56
CA THR A 57 -3.94 -13.81 -5.36
C THR A 57 -2.78 -12.87 -5.07
N GLY A 58 -2.99 -11.82 -4.28
CA GLY A 58 -2.02 -10.75 -4.09
C GLY A 58 -0.70 -11.21 -3.46
N LYS A 59 -0.72 -12.22 -2.57
CA LYS A 59 0.50 -12.77 -1.96
C LYS A 59 1.46 -13.35 -3.02
N GLY A 60 0.92 -14.07 -4.01
CA GLY A 60 1.72 -14.61 -5.13
C GLY A 60 2.20 -13.56 -6.12
N HIS A 61 1.63 -12.35 -6.09
CA HIS A 61 1.97 -11.23 -6.96
C HIS A 61 2.75 -10.11 -6.23
N GLY A 62 3.14 -10.32 -4.97
CA GLY A 62 3.88 -9.35 -4.18
C GLY A 62 3.09 -8.09 -3.81
N THR A 63 1.76 -8.19 -3.66
CA THR A 63 0.91 -7.03 -3.29
C THR A 63 1.28 -6.45 -1.94
N ASP A 64 1.63 -7.29 -0.96
CA ASP A 64 2.14 -6.90 0.35
C ASP A 64 3.39 -6.03 0.24
N THR A 65 4.38 -6.49 -0.53
CA THR A 65 5.61 -5.77 -0.85
C THR A 65 5.29 -4.43 -1.50
N ALA A 66 4.38 -4.43 -2.47
CA ALA A 66 3.94 -3.25 -3.18
C ALA A 66 3.31 -2.21 -2.23
N VAL A 67 2.46 -2.67 -1.30
CA VAL A 67 1.84 -1.82 -0.26
C VAL A 67 2.91 -1.23 0.66
N MET A 68 3.83 -2.04 1.17
CA MET A 68 4.89 -1.57 2.08
C MET A 68 5.78 -0.50 1.42
N LEU A 69 6.24 -0.76 0.19
CA LEU A 69 7.05 0.20 -0.58
C LEU A 69 6.25 1.50 -0.87
N GLY A 70 4.97 1.37 -1.21
CA GLY A 70 4.08 2.50 -1.44
C GLY A 70 3.90 3.38 -0.20
N LEU A 71 3.62 2.78 0.96
CA LEU A 71 3.52 3.50 2.24
C LEU A 71 4.83 4.21 2.61
N ALA A 72 5.98 3.57 2.36
CA ALA A 72 7.30 4.16 2.55
C ALA A 72 7.62 5.30 1.54
N GLY A 73 6.79 5.46 0.49
CA GLY A 73 6.83 6.58 -0.43
C GLY A 73 7.48 6.29 -1.78
N HIS A 74 7.94 5.05 -2.02
CA HIS A 74 8.53 4.64 -3.29
C HIS A 74 7.48 4.65 -4.41
N ASP A 75 7.94 4.94 -5.62
CA ASP A 75 7.10 4.95 -6.82
C ASP A 75 7.43 3.74 -7.69
N PRO A 76 6.44 2.98 -8.20
CA PRO A 76 6.72 1.78 -9.00
C PRO A 76 7.53 2.06 -10.26
N GLU A 77 7.52 3.28 -10.79
CA GLU A 77 8.30 3.66 -11.97
C GLU A 77 9.78 3.90 -11.68
N THR A 78 10.13 4.21 -10.43
CA THR A 78 11.48 4.71 -10.06
C THR A 78 12.12 3.99 -8.88
N VAL A 79 11.41 3.05 -8.25
CA VAL A 79 11.95 2.26 -7.14
C VAL A 79 13.17 1.46 -7.60
N ASP A 80 14.24 1.55 -6.82
CA ASP A 80 15.44 0.73 -7.07
C ASP A 80 15.16 -0.71 -6.64
N VAL A 81 14.88 -1.55 -7.63
CA VAL A 81 14.58 -2.98 -7.45
C VAL A 81 15.71 -3.74 -6.76
N THR A 82 16.96 -3.26 -6.84
CA THR A 82 18.11 -3.92 -6.21
C THR A 82 18.13 -3.76 -4.69
N LEU A 83 17.43 -2.75 -4.17
CA LEU A 83 17.37 -2.44 -2.75
C LEU A 83 16.11 -2.96 -2.06
N VAL A 84 15.09 -3.38 -2.82
CA VAL A 84 13.77 -3.78 -2.30
C VAL A 84 13.88 -4.84 -1.18
N ASP A 85 14.66 -5.90 -1.40
CA ASP A 85 14.79 -6.98 -0.41
C ASP A 85 15.39 -6.47 0.91
N SER A 86 16.39 -5.58 0.83
CA SER A 86 17.01 -4.98 2.02
C SER A 86 16.06 -4.04 2.76
N MET A 87 15.29 -3.23 2.03
CA MET A 87 14.28 -2.33 2.60
C MET A 87 13.18 -3.11 3.32
N LEU A 88 12.66 -4.17 2.69
CA LEU A 88 11.64 -5.02 3.29
C LEU A 88 12.17 -5.75 4.52
N ALA A 89 13.40 -6.27 4.46
CA ALA A 89 14.02 -6.92 5.61
C ALA A 89 14.13 -5.96 6.81
N GLU A 90 14.53 -4.70 6.57
CA GLU A 90 14.59 -3.67 7.62
C GLU A 90 13.21 -3.36 8.19
N MET A 91 12.19 -3.15 7.35
CA MET A 91 10.81 -2.87 7.80
C MET A 91 10.25 -4.03 8.63
N ARG A 92 10.51 -5.27 8.21
CA ARG A 92 10.07 -6.49 8.91
C ARG A 92 10.79 -6.69 10.23
N ASP A 93 12.10 -6.50 10.27
CA ASP A 93 12.92 -6.63 11.49
C ASP A 93 12.51 -5.59 12.54
N LYS A 94 12.37 -4.32 12.11
CA LYS A 94 11.98 -3.22 13.00
C LYS A 94 10.49 -3.17 13.29
N GLN A 95 9.66 -3.94 12.58
CA GLN A 95 8.20 -3.85 12.63
C GLN A 95 7.72 -2.40 12.50
N THR A 96 8.34 -1.66 11.58
CA THR A 96 8.17 -0.22 11.42
C THR A 96 8.21 0.15 9.95
N ILE A 97 7.31 1.04 9.53
CA ILE A 97 7.39 1.73 8.25
C ILE A 97 7.59 3.21 8.51
N VAL A 98 8.50 3.85 7.78
CA VAL A 98 8.63 5.32 7.78
C VAL A 98 7.76 5.88 6.65
N LEU A 99 6.56 6.35 6.99
CA LEU A 99 5.59 6.91 6.04
C LEU A 99 6.23 8.03 5.21
N LEU A 100 6.25 7.83 3.90
CA LEU A 100 6.92 8.71 2.93
C LEU A 100 8.37 9.09 3.31
N GLY A 101 9.07 8.25 4.09
CA GLY A 101 10.40 8.55 4.61
C GLY A 101 10.44 9.68 5.67
N ARG A 102 9.28 10.06 6.25
CA ARG A 102 9.16 11.17 7.21
C ARG A 102 8.76 10.74 8.62
N GLN A 103 7.74 9.89 8.75
CA GLN A 103 7.15 9.57 10.05
C GLN A 103 7.16 8.06 10.31
N PRO A 104 7.89 7.56 11.32
CA PRO A 104 7.85 6.15 11.67
C PRO A 104 6.49 5.80 12.30
N ILE A 105 5.94 4.66 11.89
CA ILE A 105 4.73 4.05 12.46
C ILE A 105 5.00 2.59 12.79
N SER A 106 4.32 2.07 13.80
CA SER A 106 4.30 0.63 14.05
C SER A 106 3.63 -0.08 12.88
N PHE A 107 4.26 -1.13 12.38
CA PHE A 107 3.76 -1.88 11.23
C PHE A 107 4.17 -3.35 11.29
N ASN A 108 3.20 -4.22 11.50
CA ASN A 108 3.35 -5.67 11.41
C ASN A 108 2.69 -6.17 10.12
N GLU A 109 3.50 -6.56 9.14
CA GLU A 109 3.01 -6.99 7.81
C GLU A 109 1.90 -8.05 7.88
N THR A 110 2.00 -9.01 8.81
CA THR A 110 1.03 -10.11 8.94
C THR A 110 -0.32 -9.63 9.45
N SER A 111 -0.35 -8.73 10.44
CA SER A 111 -1.60 -8.20 11.00
C SER A 111 -2.14 -6.97 10.28
N ASP A 112 -1.25 -6.22 9.62
CA ASP A 112 -1.55 -4.91 9.07
C ASP A 112 -1.80 -4.97 7.55
N ILE A 113 -1.52 -6.11 6.92
CA ILE A 113 -1.93 -6.40 5.53
C ILE A 113 -2.78 -7.69 5.50
N PRO A 114 -4.00 -7.68 6.09
CA PRO A 114 -4.85 -8.86 6.03
C PRO A 114 -5.36 -9.10 4.60
N PHE A 115 -5.19 -10.34 4.14
CA PHE A 115 -5.74 -10.82 2.87
C PHE A 115 -7.13 -11.40 3.11
N LEU A 116 -8.14 -10.82 2.47
CA LEU A 116 -9.57 -11.11 2.67
C LEU A 116 -10.20 -11.68 1.38
N PRO A 117 -9.82 -12.89 0.95
CA PRO A 117 -10.22 -13.46 -0.35
C PRO A 117 -11.73 -13.64 -0.54
N PHE A 118 -12.47 -13.82 0.56
CA PHE A 118 -13.91 -14.10 0.56
C PHE A 118 -14.77 -12.87 0.86
N LYS A 119 -14.15 -11.69 1.01
CA LYS A 119 -14.85 -10.41 1.18
C LYS A 119 -14.63 -9.56 -0.07
N THR A 120 -15.65 -8.80 -0.47
CA THR A 120 -15.58 -7.91 -1.62
C THR A 120 -16.01 -6.51 -1.24
N LEU A 121 -15.39 -5.51 -1.86
CA LEU A 121 -15.91 -4.14 -1.85
C LEU A 121 -16.94 -3.96 -2.98
N PRO A 122 -17.86 -2.97 -2.90
CA PRO A 122 -19.02 -2.88 -3.79
C PRO A 122 -18.70 -2.61 -5.28
N PHE A 123 -17.54 -2.04 -5.59
CA PHE A 123 -17.28 -1.46 -6.92
C PHE A 123 -16.38 -2.29 -7.85
N HIS A 124 -15.37 -2.99 -7.31
CA HIS A 124 -14.44 -3.79 -8.12
C HIS A 124 -13.85 -4.93 -7.28
N PRO A 125 -13.58 -6.11 -7.87
CA PRO A 125 -13.03 -7.26 -7.14
C PRO A 125 -11.60 -7.05 -6.62
N ASN A 126 -10.81 -6.15 -7.22
CA ASN A 126 -9.52 -5.74 -6.64
C ASN A 126 -9.74 -4.55 -5.70
N GLY A 127 -10.25 -4.81 -4.51
CA GLY A 127 -10.47 -3.79 -3.49
C GLY A 127 -9.28 -3.68 -2.54
N MET A 128 -8.86 -2.46 -2.24
CA MET A 128 -7.92 -2.17 -1.17
C MET A 128 -8.54 -1.14 -0.24
N HIS A 129 -8.54 -1.40 1.06
CA HIS A 129 -9.06 -0.50 2.08
C HIS A 129 -7.95 -0.12 3.04
N CYS A 130 -7.75 1.17 3.27
CA CYS A 130 -6.70 1.68 4.13
C CYS A 130 -7.29 2.46 5.29
N VAL A 131 -6.84 2.13 6.50
CA VAL A 131 -7.22 2.83 7.74
C VAL A 131 -5.95 3.22 8.49
N ALA A 132 -5.87 4.48 8.92
CA ALA A 132 -4.82 4.98 9.78
C ALA A 132 -5.38 5.21 11.18
N TYR A 133 -4.64 4.81 12.21
CA TYR A 133 -5.03 4.93 13.60
C TYR A 133 -4.06 5.82 14.37
N GLY A 134 -4.60 6.60 15.31
CA GLY A 134 -3.82 7.29 16.34
C GLY A 134 -3.40 6.35 17.47
N TYR A 135 -2.59 6.84 18.41
CA TYR A 135 -2.18 6.05 19.59
C TYR A 135 -3.32 5.75 20.56
N ASP A 136 -4.41 6.51 20.48
CA ASP A 136 -5.67 6.28 21.19
C ASP A 136 -6.51 5.15 20.58
N GLY A 137 -6.10 4.62 19.42
CA GLY A 137 -6.83 3.59 18.66
C GLY A 137 -7.97 4.16 17.82
N ILE A 138 -8.14 5.49 17.74
CA ILE A 138 -9.17 6.13 16.92
C ILE A 138 -8.68 6.24 15.48
N ALA A 139 -9.59 5.95 14.54
CA ALA A 139 -9.31 6.09 13.11
C ALA A 139 -9.14 7.58 12.75
N LEU A 140 -7.98 7.94 12.20
CA LEU A 140 -7.66 9.28 11.73
C LEU A 140 -8.09 9.48 10.27
N LEU A 141 -7.96 8.44 9.45
CA LEU A 141 -8.30 8.48 8.03
C LEU A 141 -8.65 7.09 7.52
N GLU A 142 -9.68 7.03 6.69
CA GLU A 142 -10.14 5.82 6.02
C GLU A 142 -10.40 6.11 4.53
N ARG A 143 -9.87 5.25 3.65
CA ARG A 143 -10.04 5.36 2.18
C ARG A 143 -10.07 3.99 1.52
N SER A 144 -10.89 3.84 0.49
CA SER A 144 -10.93 2.65 -0.36
C SER A 144 -10.42 2.98 -1.77
N TYR A 145 -9.66 2.05 -2.34
CA TYR A 145 -9.07 2.13 -3.67
C TYR A 145 -9.39 0.87 -4.46
N TYR A 146 -9.38 1.00 -5.78
CA TYR A 146 -9.66 -0.09 -6.71
C TYR A 146 -8.58 -0.13 -7.79
N SER A 147 -8.10 -1.33 -8.12
CA SER A 147 -7.09 -1.55 -9.17
C SER A 147 -7.59 -2.39 -10.33
#